data_AF-A0A9E2NQT5-F1
#
_entry.id   AF-A0A9E2NQT5-F1
#
_cell.length_a   1.000
_cell.length_b   1.000
_cell.length_c   1.000
_cell.angle_alpha   90.00
_cell.angle_beta   90.00
_cell.angle_gamma   90.00
#
_symmetry.space_group_name_H-M   'P 1'
#
loop_
_entity.id
_entity.type
_entity.pdbx_description
1 polymer ?
#
loop_
_entity_poly.entity_id
_entity_poly.type
_entity_poly.pdbx_seq_one_letter_code
_entity_poly.pdbx_strand_id
1 'polypeptide(L)'
;EVAAVKNTIAEAGQAQADTAALLAAHPEINVLLAFNEPTSVGAAAAVAQMGLSDRIYLVGFDSHAATVEGLQNGSVDALVVQNPYAMGYLGVESAYRLLAGQEAQLPTTVDTSTRVVTLDNLFSMDSQKALFAFQ
;
A
#
# COMPACT_ATOMS: atom_id res chain seq x y z
N GLU A 1 -6.24 -17.84 -9.50
CA GLU A 1 -5.02 -18.01 -10.34
C GLU A 1 -4.54 -16.64 -10.77
N VAL A 2 -3.25 -16.47 -11.06
CA VAL A 2 -2.73 -15.19 -11.57
C VAL A 2 -3.03 -15.10 -13.06
N ALA A 3 -3.98 -14.22 -13.45
CA ALA A 3 -4.38 -14.05 -14.84
C ALA A 3 -3.31 -13.30 -15.67
N ALA A 4 -2.67 -12.29 -15.08
CA ALA A 4 -1.63 -11.50 -15.73
C ALA A 4 -0.77 -10.74 -14.72
N VAL A 5 0.42 -10.31 -15.15
CA VAL A 5 1.36 -9.48 -14.38
C VAL A 5 1.87 -8.36 -15.26
N LYS A 6 1.96 -7.16 -14.70
CA LYS A 6 2.49 -5.99 -15.38
C LYS A 6 3.54 -5.32 -14.49
N ASN A 7 4.76 -5.22 -15.00
CA ASN A 7 5.80 -4.39 -14.40
C ASN A 7 5.60 -2.95 -14.87
N THR A 8 5.57 -2.02 -13.93
CA THR A 8 5.44 -0.58 -14.19
C THR A 8 6.47 0.17 -13.37
N ILE A 9 6.76 1.41 -13.76
CA ILE A 9 7.60 2.31 -12.97
C ILE A 9 6.77 2.89 -11.82
N ALA A 10 7.45 3.32 -10.75
CA ALA A 10 6.81 3.84 -9.55
C ALA A 10 6.32 5.30 -9.72
N GLU A 11 5.49 5.54 -10.74
CA GLU A 11 4.87 6.82 -11.08
C GLU A 11 3.38 6.61 -11.31
N ALA A 12 2.54 7.33 -10.55
CA ALA A 12 1.09 7.06 -10.51
C ALA A 12 0.41 7.17 -11.89
N GLY A 13 0.80 8.15 -12.71
CA GLY A 13 0.24 8.33 -14.05
C GLY A 13 0.57 7.17 -15.00
N GLN A 14 1.81 6.64 -14.93
CA GLN A 14 2.20 5.49 -15.74
C GLN A 14 1.53 4.21 -15.24
N ALA A 15 1.47 4.01 -13.92
CA ALA A 15 0.77 2.88 -13.32
C ALA A 15 -0.73 2.87 -13.65
N GLN A 16 -1.38 4.04 -13.74
CA GLN A 16 -2.77 4.15 -14.20
C GLN A 16 -2.94 3.67 -15.63
N ALA A 17 -2.10 4.16 -16.55
CA ALA A 17 -2.15 3.75 -17.96
C ALA A 17 -1.89 2.25 -18.14
N ASP A 18 -0.89 1.71 -17.42
CA ASP A 18 -0.54 0.30 -17.45
C ASP A 18 -1.63 -0.59 -16.84
N THR A 19 -2.26 -0.15 -15.76
CA THR A 19 -3.40 -0.86 -15.14
C THR A 19 -4.60 -0.89 -16.08
N ALA A 20 -4.95 0.24 -16.69
CA ALA A 20 -6.06 0.30 -17.64
C ALA A 20 -5.82 -0.63 -18.84
N ALA A 21 -4.59 -0.67 -19.36
CA ALA A 21 -4.22 -1.59 -20.43
C ALA A 21 -4.32 -3.06 -19.99
N LEU A 22 -3.87 -3.39 -18.78
CA LEU A 22 -3.96 -4.75 -18.22
C LEU A 22 -5.42 -5.21 -18.09
N LEU A 23 -6.28 -4.37 -17.52
CA LEU A 23 -7.70 -4.68 -17.31
C LEU A 23 -8.51 -4.74 -18.61
N ALA A 24 -8.11 -3.97 -19.63
CA ALA A 24 -8.70 -4.05 -20.96
C ALA A 24 -8.30 -5.34 -21.69
N ALA A 25 -7.04 -5.77 -21.53
CA ALA A 25 -6.54 -7.01 -22.13
C ALA A 25 -7.06 -8.27 -21.44
N HIS A 26 -7.34 -8.18 -20.13
CA HIS A 26 -7.76 -9.28 -19.27
C HIS A 26 -9.05 -8.93 -18.51
N PRO A 27 -10.21 -8.87 -19.22
CA PRO A 27 -11.48 -8.52 -18.60
C PRO A 27 -11.94 -9.51 -17.53
N GLU A 28 -11.41 -10.73 -17.50
CA GLU A 28 -11.66 -11.74 -16.47
C GLU A 28 -11.10 -11.39 -15.08
N ILE A 29 -10.17 -10.43 -14.99
CA ILE A 29 -9.58 -10.00 -13.71
C ILE A 29 -10.68 -9.44 -12.80
N ASN A 30 -10.77 -10.01 -11.60
CA ASN A 30 -11.67 -9.58 -10.52
C ASN A 30 -10.92 -9.21 -9.23
N VAL A 31 -9.59 -9.38 -9.19
CA VAL A 31 -8.73 -8.97 -8.08
C VAL A 31 -7.48 -8.32 -8.66
N LEU A 32 -7.12 -7.15 -8.14
CA LEU A 32 -5.92 -6.42 -8.53
C LEU A 32 -5.04 -6.17 -7.29
N LEU A 33 -3.74 -6.43 -7.42
CA LEU A 33 -2.76 -6.19 -6.36
C LEU A 33 -1.74 -5.15 -6.85
N ALA A 34 -1.60 -4.05 -6.11
CA ALA A 34 -0.61 -3.00 -6.36
C ALA A 34 0.37 -2.93 -5.18
N PHE A 35 1.68 -3.01 -5.45
CA PHE A 35 2.68 -3.40 -4.45
C PHE A 35 3.48 -2.23 -3.83
N ASN A 36 3.13 -0.98 -4.14
CA ASN A 36 3.69 0.20 -3.48
C ASN A 36 2.73 1.40 -3.61
N GLU A 37 3.05 2.51 -2.93
CA GLU A 37 2.23 3.72 -2.95
C GLU A 37 1.86 4.22 -4.36
N PRO A 38 2.81 4.53 -5.29
CA PRO A 38 2.43 5.13 -6.57
C PRO A 38 1.63 4.18 -7.47
N THR A 39 1.95 2.88 -7.43
CA THR A 39 1.19 1.89 -8.19
C THR A 39 -0.24 1.72 -7.65
N SER A 40 -0.42 1.83 -6.33
CA SER A 40 -1.73 1.77 -5.70
C SER A 40 -2.60 2.97 -6.08
N VAL A 41 -2.01 4.17 -6.09
CA VAL A 41 -2.70 5.39 -6.55
C VAL A 41 -3.11 5.27 -8.01
N GLY A 42 -2.19 4.84 -8.89
CA GLY A 42 -2.49 4.68 -10.32
C GLY A 42 -3.53 3.60 -10.59
N ALA A 43 -3.45 2.47 -9.89
CA ALA A 43 -4.41 1.37 -10.02
C ALA A 43 -5.82 1.80 -9.59
N ALA A 44 -5.95 2.47 -8.43
CA ALA A 44 -7.22 2.99 -7.94
C ALA A 44 -7.85 3.98 -8.93
N ALA A 45 -7.04 4.90 -9.47
CA ALA A 45 -7.49 5.85 -10.49
C ALA A 45 -8.00 5.16 -11.76
N ALA A 46 -7.31 4.10 -12.22
CA ALA A 46 -7.74 3.33 -13.39
C ALA A 46 -9.06 2.58 -13.13
N VAL A 47 -9.18 1.91 -11.98
CA VAL A 47 -10.40 1.18 -11.59
C VAL A 47 -11.59 2.13 -11.52
N ALA A 48 -11.43 3.30 -10.88
CA ALA A 48 -12.47 4.32 -10.78
C ALA A 48 -12.85 4.89 -12.17
N GLN A 49 -11.86 5.28 -12.98
CA GLN A 49 -12.09 5.87 -14.30
C GLN A 49 -12.79 4.91 -15.27
N MET A 50 -12.49 3.61 -15.18
CA MET A 50 -13.12 2.58 -16.02
C MET A 50 -14.48 2.12 -15.48
N GLY A 51 -14.93 2.63 -14.32
CA GLY A 51 -16.18 2.23 -13.70
C GLY A 51 -16.19 0.77 -13.23
N LEU A 52 -15.05 0.28 -12.75
CA LEU A 52 -14.85 -1.13 -12.38
C LEU A 52 -14.83 -1.37 -10.86
N SER A 53 -15.09 -0.34 -10.05
CA SER A 53 -15.06 -0.42 -8.58
C SER A 53 -15.92 -1.55 -8.01
N ASP A 54 -17.13 -1.77 -8.55
CA ASP A 54 -18.02 -2.84 -8.06
C ASP A 54 -17.62 -4.25 -8.53
N ARG A 55 -16.61 -4.37 -9.39
CA ARG A 55 -16.23 -5.62 -10.06
C ARG A 55 -14.83 -6.10 -9.68
N ILE A 56 -13.93 -5.17 -9.38
CA ILE A 56 -12.53 -5.47 -9.09
C ILE A 56 -12.28 -5.20 -7.62
N TYR A 57 -11.81 -6.23 -6.92
CA TYR A 57 -11.28 -6.09 -5.58
C TYR A 57 -9.82 -5.60 -5.65
N LEU A 58 -9.55 -4.35 -5.28
CA LEU A 58 -8.21 -3.77 -5.30
C LEU A 58 -7.57 -3.79 -3.90
N VAL A 59 -6.43 -4.47 -3.79
CA VAL A 59 -5.52 -4.36 -2.65
C VAL A 59 -4.33 -3.49 -3.03
N GLY A 60 -4.18 -2.37 -2.34
CA GLY A 60 -3.04 -1.47 -2.46
C GLY A 60 -2.09 -1.56 -1.27
N PHE A 61 -1.01 -0.80 -1.35
CA PHE A 61 -0.01 -0.60 -0.31
C PHE A 61 0.08 0.87 0.08
N ASP A 62 0.58 1.09 1.29
CA ASP A 62 0.82 2.41 1.89
C ASP A 62 -0.48 3.22 2.11
N SER A 63 -0.36 4.50 2.47
CA SER A 63 -1.47 5.31 3.04
C SER A 63 -1.66 6.67 2.35
N HIS A 64 -1.39 6.76 1.06
CA HIS A 64 -1.63 7.99 0.29
C HIS A 64 -3.09 8.46 0.40
N ALA A 65 -3.32 9.77 0.53
CA ALA A 65 -4.66 10.32 0.76
C ALA A 65 -5.70 9.85 -0.28
N ALA A 66 -5.31 9.80 -1.57
CA ALA A 66 -6.16 9.31 -2.65
C ALA A 66 -6.59 7.83 -2.49
N THR A 67 -5.72 6.95 -1.99
CA THR A 67 -6.07 5.54 -1.80
C THR A 67 -6.89 5.33 -0.52
N VAL A 68 -6.68 6.16 0.50
CA VAL A 68 -7.54 6.21 1.70
C VAL A 68 -8.94 6.73 1.39
N GLU A 69 -9.07 7.74 0.52
CA GLU A 69 -10.36 8.14 -0.06
C GLU A 69 -10.95 7.02 -0.92
N GLY A 70 -10.09 6.29 -1.64
CA GLY A 70 -10.43 5.09 -2.40
C GLY A 70 -11.18 4.03 -1.59
N LEU A 71 -10.79 3.82 -0.33
CA LEU A 71 -11.50 2.93 0.60
C LEU A 71 -12.95 3.36 0.84
N GLN A 72 -13.23 4.66 0.85
CA GLN A 72 -14.56 5.21 1.11
C GLN A 72 -15.45 5.21 -0.15
N ASN A 73 -14.85 5.42 -1.32
CA ASN A 73 -15.57 5.45 -2.59
C ASN A 73 -15.62 4.09 -3.32
N GLY A 74 -15.00 3.05 -2.74
CA GLY A 74 -15.02 1.67 -3.25
C GLY A 74 -14.04 1.40 -4.40
N SER A 75 -13.18 2.35 -4.79
CA SER A 75 -12.13 2.08 -5.79
C SER A 75 -10.92 1.33 -5.23
N VAL A 76 -10.82 1.22 -3.89
CA VAL A 76 -9.84 0.41 -3.17
C VAL A 76 -10.60 -0.37 -2.09
N ASP A 77 -10.30 -1.65 -1.90
CA ASP A 77 -10.97 -2.48 -0.89
C ASP A 77 -10.10 -2.70 0.36
N ALA A 78 -8.78 -2.75 0.17
CA ALA A 78 -7.84 -2.93 1.26
C ALA A 78 -6.51 -2.22 0.98
N LEU A 79 -5.88 -1.72 2.05
CA LEU A 79 -4.53 -1.18 2.04
C LEU A 79 -3.65 -1.96 3.01
N VAL A 80 -2.47 -2.36 2.57
CA VAL A 80 -1.39 -2.85 3.42
C VAL A 80 -0.53 -1.67 3.83
N VAL A 81 -0.73 -1.19 5.05
CA VAL A 81 -0.06 -0.02 5.61
C VAL A 81 1.17 -0.46 6.41
N GLN A 82 2.30 0.17 6.12
CA GLN A 82 3.57 -0.06 6.79
C GLN A 82 3.81 0.96 7.90
N ASN A 83 4.87 0.79 8.69
CA ASN A 83 5.25 1.72 9.75
C ASN A 83 6.61 2.40 9.47
N PRO A 84 6.67 3.36 8.52
CA PRO A 84 7.90 4.06 8.18
C PRO A 84 8.49 4.86 9.36
N TYR A 85 7.63 5.29 10.30
CA TYR A 85 8.10 5.95 11.53
C TYR A 85 8.95 5.01 12.38
N ALA A 86 8.45 3.80 12.68
CA ALA A 86 9.21 2.80 13.42
C ALA A 86 10.48 2.38 12.67
N MET A 87 10.42 2.23 11.35
CA MET A 87 11.61 1.94 10.53
C MET A 87 12.69 3.01 10.72
N GLY A 88 12.31 4.30 10.67
CA GLY A 88 13.24 5.41 10.88
C GLY A 88 13.80 5.45 12.31
N TYR A 89 12.92 5.37 13.32
CA TYR A 89 13.32 5.42 14.73
C TYR A 89 14.25 4.26 15.11
N LEU A 90 13.82 3.02 14.83
CA LEU A 90 14.57 1.81 15.17
C LEU A 90 15.86 1.70 14.35
N GLY A 91 15.87 2.21 13.12
CA GLY A 91 17.07 2.29 12.29
C GLY A 91 18.14 3.20 12.91
N VAL A 92 17.76 4.40 13.33
CA VAL A 92 18.69 5.35 14.00
C VAL A 92 19.12 4.82 15.37
N GLU A 93 18.20 4.26 16.16
CA GLU A 93 18.53 3.64 17.44
C GLU A 93 19.55 2.50 17.27
N SER A 94 19.33 1.62 16.29
CA SER A 94 20.23 0.50 15.99
C SER A 94 21.62 0.99 15.57
N ALA A 95 21.69 2.01 14.72
CA ALA A 95 22.95 2.63 14.31
C ALA A 95 23.72 3.22 15.50
N TYR A 96 23.03 3.90 16.42
CA TYR A 96 23.64 4.43 17.64
C TYR A 96 24.19 3.32 18.55
N ARG A 97 23.40 2.26 18.79
CA ARG A 97 23.80 1.12 19.62
C ARG A 97 25.01 0.39 19.05
N LEU A 98 25.09 0.29 17.73
CA LEU A 98 26.26 -0.25 17.03
C LEU A 98 27.52 0.59 17.31
N LEU A 99 27.42 1.91 17.17
CA LEU A 99 28.52 2.85 17.48
C LEU A 99 28.92 2.83 18.97
N ALA A 100 27.99 2.52 19.86
CA ALA A 100 28.22 2.38 21.29
C ALA A 100 28.79 1.01 21.71
N GLY A 101 29.09 0.11 20.76
CA GLY A 101 29.64 -1.22 21.02
C GLY A 101 28.63 -2.24 21.57
N GLN A 102 27.32 -2.01 21.36
CA GLN A 102 26.24 -2.88 21.84
C GLN A 102 25.75 -3.87 20.77
N GLU A 103 26.58 -4.19 19.78
CA GLU A 103 26.21 -5.01 18.61
C GLU A 103 25.64 -6.40 18.97
N ALA A 104 26.18 -7.03 20.02
CA ALA A 104 25.74 -8.36 20.46
C ALA A 104 24.30 -8.39 21.00
N GLN A 105 23.70 -7.21 21.24
CA GLN A 105 22.32 -7.06 21.72
C GLN A 105 21.35 -6.66 20.60
N LEU A 106 21.84 -6.39 19.38
CA LEU A 106 21.01 -5.99 18.26
C LEU A 106 20.43 -7.21 17.53
N PRO A 107 19.11 -7.26 17.31
CA PRO A 107 18.53 -8.27 16.44
C PRO A 107 18.97 -8.02 14.98
N THR A 108 19.19 -9.09 14.22
CA THR A 108 19.52 -9.00 12.78
C THR A 108 18.32 -8.58 11.93
N THR A 109 17.11 -8.73 12.45
CA THR A 109 15.87 -8.38 11.77
C THR A 109 14.90 -7.81 12.80
N VAL A 110 14.33 -6.65 12.46
CA VAL A 110 13.36 -5.95 13.30
C VAL A 110 12.04 -5.91 12.54
N ASP A 111 11.01 -6.52 13.11
CA ASP A 111 9.64 -6.39 12.60
C ASP A 111 9.11 -5.00 12.99
N THR A 112 8.78 -4.20 11.99
CA THR A 112 8.24 -2.84 12.18
C THR A 112 6.71 -2.83 12.21
N SER A 113 6.09 -4.01 12.12
CA SER A 113 4.67 -4.25 12.00
C SER A 113 4.07 -3.75 10.69
N THR A 114 3.01 -4.40 10.26
CA THR A 114 2.16 -3.97 9.15
C THR A 114 0.69 -4.10 9.55
N ARG A 115 -0.17 -3.39 8.83
CA ARG A 115 -1.57 -3.28 9.18
C ARG A 115 -2.41 -3.33 7.91
N VAL A 116 -3.37 -4.24 7.87
CA VAL A 116 -4.40 -4.21 6.82
C VAL A 116 -5.49 -3.24 7.24
N VAL A 117 -5.77 -2.25 6.40
CA VAL A 117 -6.83 -1.27 6.56
C VAL A 117 -7.88 -1.50 5.48
N THR A 118 -9.12 -1.67 5.90
CA THR A 118 -10.30 -1.80 5.04
C THR A 118 -11.32 -0.74 5.44
N LEU A 119 -12.40 -0.59 4.66
CA LEU A 119 -13.49 0.33 5.03
C LEU A 119 -14.04 0.02 6.44
N ASP A 120 -14.19 -1.25 6.80
CA ASP A 120 -14.74 -1.69 8.09
C ASP A 120 -13.93 -1.22 9.29
N ASN A 121 -12.61 -1.14 9.15
CA ASN A 121 -11.72 -0.79 10.26
C ASN A 121 -11.09 0.61 10.11
N LEU A 122 -11.45 1.36 9.06
CA LEU A 122 -10.84 2.64 8.70
C LEU A 122 -10.81 3.61 9.89
N PHE A 123 -11.91 3.71 10.63
CA PHE A 123 -12.06 4.62 11.76
C PHE A 123 -11.60 4.05 13.11
N SER A 124 -11.03 2.84 13.13
CA SER A 124 -10.43 2.30 14.34
C SER A 124 -9.20 3.13 14.73
N MET A 125 -8.99 3.32 16.04
CA MET A 125 -7.85 4.07 16.57
C MET A 125 -6.52 3.60 16.00
N ASP A 126 -6.35 2.27 15.90
CA ASP A 126 -5.12 1.69 15.40
C ASP A 126 -4.95 1.88 13.88
N SER A 127 -6.03 2.03 13.11
CA SER A 127 -5.96 2.27 11.65
C SER A 127 -5.60 3.73 11.42
N GLN A 128 -6.25 4.63 12.15
CA GLN A 128 -5.95 6.06 12.10
C GLN A 128 -4.49 6.34 12.46
N LYS A 129 -3.95 5.71 13.51
CA LYS A 129 -2.52 5.80 13.86
C LYS A 129 -1.61 5.30 12.75
N ALA A 130 -1.97 4.21 12.08
CA ALA A 130 -1.16 3.66 10.99
C ALA A 130 -1.18 4.56 9.74
N LEU A 131 -2.36 5.07 9.37
CA LEU A 131 -2.55 5.90 8.18
C LEU A 131 -1.92 7.30 8.32
N PHE A 132 -1.97 7.88 9.52
CA PHE A 132 -1.61 9.26 9.78
C PHE A 132 -0.51 9.41 10.84
N ALA A 133 0.47 8.50 10.88
CA ALA A 133 1.52 8.47 11.89
C ALA A 133 2.35 9.78 12.05
N PHE A 134 2.18 10.74 11.14
CA PHE A 134 2.88 12.03 11.11
C PHE A 134 1.97 13.27 11.26
N GLN A 135 0.65 13.10 11.53
CA GLN A 135 -0.32 14.20 11.64
C GLN A 135 -1.07 14.19 12.96
#